data_AF-A0A4Y2DM20-F1
#
_entry.id   AF-A0A4Y2DM20-F1
#
_cell.length_a   1.000
_cell.length_b   1.000
_cell.length_c   1.000
_cell.angle_alpha   90.00
_cell.angle_beta   90.00
_cell.angle_gamma   90.00
#
_symmetry.space_group_name_H-M   'P 1'
#
loop_
_entity.id
_entity.type
_entity.pdbx_description
1 polymer ?
#
loop_
_entity_poly.entity_id
_entity_poly.type
_entity_poly.pdbx_seq_one_letter_code
_entity_poly.pdbx_strand_id
1 'polypeptide(L)'
;MDVSPKIYAEQLTIVDAEIFGRIRLAELLYPPFGPVVEESIARFNHVKMWCVRTILYQSCQTKRSNIISHFLKIASELQHLKNFNSMMAILSALESAPIQRLKNTWPLVSKIQKQTYDNLYELMSWEDNFRNLRDHMSTVKGSCVPYLGLYMNNIIGIYADHPPNEINNGWRMAKMEKIIKSVLVYQGSNYSHIRIWPSIQNLLETYQFSKKELSAMEKFNLRLSKTLE
;
A
#
# COMPACT_ATOMS: atom_id res chain seq x y z
N MET A 1 5.57 -3.32 20.06
CA MET A 1 4.71 -4.07 19.13
C MET A 1 5.05 -5.51 19.37
N ASP A 2 4.12 -6.23 20.00
CA ASP A 2 4.41 -7.54 20.60
C ASP A 2 3.89 -8.70 19.73
N VAL A 3 3.14 -8.37 18.68
CA VAL A 3 2.63 -9.30 17.68
C VAL A 3 3.71 -9.51 16.60
N SER A 4 3.85 -10.75 16.11
CA SER A 4 4.83 -11.09 15.07
C SER A 4 4.57 -10.33 13.75
N PRO A 5 5.61 -9.89 13.03
CA PRO A 5 5.45 -9.26 11.72
C PRO A 5 4.64 -10.10 10.73
N LYS A 6 4.82 -11.42 10.76
CA LYS A 6 4.09 -12.37 9.92
C LYS A 6 2.58 -12.30 10.15
N ILE A 7 2.15 -12.25 11.42
CA ILE A 7 0.72 -12.18 11.77
C ILE A 7 0.11 -10.88 11.23
N TYR A 8 0.80 -9.75 11.39
CA TYR A 8 0.33 -8.49 10.80
C TYR A 8 0.22 -8.58 9.28
N ALA A 9 1.24 -9.09 8.59
CA ALA A 9 1.24 -9.23 7.14
C ALA A 9 0.09 -10.14 6.65
N GLU A 10 -0.14 -11.26 7.33
CA GLU A 10 -1.24 -12.18 7.10
C GLU A 10 -2.61 -11.49 7.25
N GLN A 11 -2.83 -10.77 8.35
CA GLN A 11 -4.11 -10.09 8.59
C GLN A 11 -4.35 -8.93 7.62
N LEU A 12 -3.31 -8.14 7.30
CA LEU A 12 -3.39 -7.11 6.27
C LEU A 12 -3.79 -7.71 4.93
N THR A 13 -3.20 -8.85 4.55
CA THR A 13 -3.45 -9.54 3.28
C THR A 13 -4.87 -10.08 3.17
N ILE A 14 -5.42 -10.67 4.23
CA ILE A 14 -6.81 -11.14 4.21
C ILE A 14 -7.78 -9.99 3.90
N VAL A 15 -7.64 -8.87 4.63
CA VAL A 15 -8.53 -7.71 4.48
C VAL A 15 -8.39 -7.07 3.10
N ASP A 16 -7.15 -6.86 2.64
CA ASP A 16 -6.92 -6.24 1.35
C ASP A 16 -7.38 -7.12 0.18
N ALA A 17 -7.18 -8.45 0.28
CA ALA A 17 -7.65 -9.40 -0.72
C ALA A 17 -9.19 -9.43 -0.82
N GLU A 18 -9.88 -9.36 0.32
CA GLU A 18 -11.35 -9.29 0.36
C GLU A 18 -11.87 -8.03 -0.35
N ILE A 19 -11.32 -6.86 -0.02
CA ILE A 19 -11.72 -5.60 -0.65
C ILE A 19 -11.42 -5.65 -2.15
N PHE A 20 -10.22 -6.10 -2.54
CA PHE A 20 -9.83 -6.20 -3.96
C PHE A 20 -10.73 -7.15 -4.75
N GLY A 21 -11.11 -8.29 -4.16
CA GLY A 21 -12.03 -9.25 -4.75
C GLY A 21 -13.44 -8.70 -5.00
N ARG A 22 -13.87 -7.67 -4.24
CA ARG A 22 -15.18 -7.02 -4.43
C ARG A 22 -15.19 -5.93 -5.50
N ILE A 23 -14.04 -5.48 -5.99
CA ILE A 23 -13.98 -4.41 -7.00
C ILE A 23 -14.58 -4.91 -8.31
N ARG A 24 -15.68 -4.30 -8.76
CA ARG A 24 -16.24 -4.62 -10.09
C ARG A 24 -15.43 -3.91 -11.17
N LEU A 25 -15.25 -4.55 -12.32
CA LEU A 25 -14.52 -3.94 -13.45
C LEU A 25 -15.08 -2.58 -13.85
N ALA A 26 -16.40 -2.40 -13.82
CA ALA A 26 -17.07 -1.14 -14.11
C ALA A 26 -16.58 0.03 -13.23
N GLU A 27 -16.13 -0.26 -12.01
CA GLU A 27 -15.61 0.74 -11.05
C GLU A 27 -14.20 1.22 -11.41
N LEU A 28 -13.50 0.51 -12.31
CA LEU A 28 -12.15 0.84 -12.80
C LEU A 28 -12.15 1.42 -14.22
N LEU A 29 -13.28 1.38 -14.94
CA LEU A 29 -13.29 1.72 -16.36
C LEU A 29 -13.01 3.20 -16.63
N TYR A 30 -13.40 4.11 -15.74
CA TYR A 30 -13.16 5.55 -15.91
C TYR A 30 -13.13 6.27 -14.56
N PRO A 31 -12.38 7.38 -14.43
CA PRO A 31 -12.50 8.27 -13.29
C PRO A 31 -13.77 9.14 -13.39
N PRO A 32 -14.48 9.43 -12.27
CA PRO A 32 -14.17 9.00 -10.91
C PRO A 32 -14.40 7.49 -10.71
N PHE A 33 -13.51 6.85 -9.96
CA PHE A 33 -13.59 5.42 -9.68
C PHE A 33 -14.75 5.09 -8.74
N GLY A 34 -15.19 3.83 -8.77
CA GLY A 34 -16.34 3.36 -8.00
C GLY A 34 -16.11 3.23 -6.49
N PRO A 35 -17.19 2.98 -5.73
CA PRO A 35 -17.16 2.99 -4.27
C PRO A 35 -16.21 1.96 -3.64
N VAL A 36 -16.02 0.77 -4.21
CA VAL A 36 -15.11 -0.25 -3.66
C VAL A 36 -13.65 0.13 -3.93
N VAL A 37 -13.38 0.84 -5.03
CA VAL A 37 -12.06 1.42 -5.29
C VAL A 37 -11.75 2.50 -4.24
N GLU A 38 -12.70 3.39 -3.95
CA GLU A 38 -12.55 4.38 -2.87
C GLU A 38 -12.39 3.73 -1.49
N GLU A 39 -13.07 2.61 -1.22
CA GLU A 39 -12.86 1.79 -0.01
C GLU A 39 -11.43 1.25 0.06
N SER A 40 -10.91 0.70 -1.04
CA SER A 40 -9.52 0.23 -1.12
C SER A 40 -8.50 1.37 -0.90
N ILE A 41 -8.80 2.58 -1.38
CA ILE A 41 -7.96 3.77 -1.15
C ILE A 41 -8.02 4.19 0.33
N ALA A 42 -9.20 4.19 0.94
CA ALA A 42 -9.37 4.49 2.36
C ALA A 42 -8.60 3.48 3.23
N ARG A 43 -8.67 2.19 2.88
CA ARG A 43 -7.91 1.11 3.48
C ARG A 43 -6.40 1.34 3.40
N PHE A 44 -5.88 1.66 2.21
CA PHE A 44 -4.47 1.99 2.02
C PHE A 44 -4.02 3.14 2.93
N ASN A 45 -4.80 4.22 2.97
CA ASN A 45 -4.50 5.39 3.81
C ASN A 45 -4.56 5.07 5.31
N HIS A 46 -5.47 4.19 5.73
CA HIS A 46 -5.52 3.72 7.11
C HIS A 46 -4.23 3.00 7.50
N VAL A 47 -3.76 2.03 6.70
CA VAL A 47 -2.51 1.29 6.96
C VAL A 47 -1.32 2.25 7.02
N LYS A 48 -1.23 3.19 6.08
CA LYS A 48 -0.19 4.23 6.09
C LYS A 48 -0.23 5.04 7.39
N MET A 49 -1.41 5.50 7.79
CA MET A 49 -1.58 6.33 8.99
C MET A 49 -1.28 5.56 10.28
N TRP A 50 -1.70 4.30 10.36
CA TRP A 50 -1.38 3.39 11.45
C TRP A 50 0.14 3.26 11.63
N CYS A 51 0.89 3.07 10.53
CA CYS A 51 2.35 3.01 10.56
C CYS A 51 2.97 4.31 11.11
N VAL A 52 2.61 5.46 10.52
CA VAL A 52 3.13 6.77 10.94
C VAL A 52 2.86 7.03 12.43
N ARG A 53 1.62 6.85 12.89
CA ARG A 53 1.24 7.13 14.28
C ARG A 53 1.93 6.18 15.26
N THR A 54 2.03 4.89 14.92
CA THR A 54 2.68 3.90 15.78
C THR A 54 4.15 4.26 16.03
N ILE A 55 4.84 4.82 15.03
CA ILE A 55 6.21 5.33 15.17
C ILE A 55 6.22 6.62 16.00
N LEU A 56 5.47 7.64 15.59
CA LEU A 56 5.55 8.98 16.20
C LEU A 56 5.05 9.04 17.64
N TYR A 57 4.23 8.09 18.08
CA TYR A 57 3.73 8.07 19.46
C TYR A 57 4.75 7.53 20.45
N GLN A 58 5.92 7.07 19.99
CA GLN A 58 7.01 6.70 20.89
C GLN A 58 7.93 7.90 21.12
N SER A 59 8.09 8.28 22.39
CA SER A 59 9.02 9.33 22.82
C SER A 59 10.49 8.91 22.71
N CYS A 60 10.81 7.63 22.92
CA CYS A 60 12.17 7.10 22.90
C CYS A 60 12.64 6.74 21.47
N GLN A 61 13.82 7.25 21.08
CA GLN A 61 14.46 6.98 19.76
C GLN A 61 14.64 5.49 19.49
N THR A 62 15.16 4.72 20.46
CA THR A 62 15.35 3.27 20.33
C THR A 62 14.03 2.52 20.15
N LYS A 63 12.95 2.97 20.82
CA LYS A 63 11.62 2.38 20.60
C LYS A 63 11.12 2.68 19.19
N ARG A 64 11.31 3.91 18.69
CA ARG A 64 10.97 4.27 17.31
C ARG A 64 11.74 3.44 16.28
N SER A 65 13.05 3.28 16.44
CA SER A 65 13.87 2.51 15.49
C SER A 65 13.51 1.03 15.48
N ASN A 66 13.15 0.46 16.64
CA ASN A 66 12.64 -0.90 16.75
C ASN A 66 11.29 -1.07 16.05
N ILE A 67 10.39 -0.08 16.17
CA ILE A 67 9.10 -0.08 15.47
C ILE A 67 9.28 0.06 13.95
N ILE A 68 10.17 0.94 13.48
CA ILE A 68 10.52 1.04 12.05
C ILE A 68 11.05 -0.31 11.54
N SER A 69 11.99 -0.91 12.26
CA SER A 69 12.54 -2.24 11.94
C SER A 69 11.45 -3.31 11.91
N HIS A 70 10.43 -3.20 12.75
CA HIS A 70 9.31 -4.13 12.76
C HIS A 70 8.40 -3.95 11.54
N PHE A 71 8.10 -2.72 11.12
CA PHE A 71 7.34 -2.45 9.89
C PHE A 71 8.07 -2.91 8.62
N LEU A 72 9.40 -2.79 8.58
CA LEU A 72 10.20 -3.33 7.48
C LEU A 72 10.13 -4.85 7.38
N LYS A 73 10.10 -5.55 8.52
CA LYS A 73 9.82 -6.98 8.56
C LYS A 73 8.40 -7.31 8.09
N ILE A 74 7.40 -6.52 8.48
CA ILE A 74 6.01 -6.70 7.98
C ILE A 74 5.99 -6.53 6.46
N ALA A 75 6.67 -5.50 5.92
CA ALA A 75 6.74 -5.27 4.48
C ALA A 75 7.43 -6.42 3.73
N SER A 76 8.49 -7.01 4.31
CA SER A 76 9.12 -8.23 3.76
C SER A 76 8.17 -9.43 3.74
N GLU A 77 7.40 -9.65 4.82
CA GLU A 77 6.38 -10.71 4.86
C GLU A 77 5.24 -10.46 3.85
N LEU A 78 4.85 -9.20 3.66
CA LEU A 78 3.88 -8.81 2.62
C LEU A 78 4.41 -9.08 1.21
N GLN A 79 5.71 -8.89 0.96
CA GLN A 79 6.34 -9.29 -0.31
C GLN A 79 6.22 -10.80 -0.53
N HIS A 80 6.48 -11.62 0.49
CA HIS A 80 6.32 -13.08 0.42
C HIS A 80 4.87 -13.49 0.15
N LEU A 81 3.89 -12.81 0.76
CA LEU A 81 2.46 -12.99 0.52
C LEU A 81 1.96 -12.36 -0.79
N LYS A 82 2.82 -11.63 -1.51
CA LYS A 82 2.51 -10.86 -2.73
C LYS A 82 1.38 -9.85 -2.50
N ASN A 83 1.33 -9.26 -1.31
CA ASN A 83 0.46 -8.12 -1.01
C ASN A 83 1.23 -6.82 -1.23
N PHE A 84 1.25 -6.37 -2.48
CA PHE A 84 1.91 -5.14 -2.88
C PHE A 84 1.14 -3.89 -2.44
N ASN A 85 -0.16 -4.00 -2.18
CA ASN A 85 -0.98 -2.89 -1.72
C ASN A 85 -0.58 -2.40 -0.33
N SER A 86 -0.61 -3.27 0.69
CA SER A 86 -0.18 -2.90 2.04
C SER A 86 1.33 -2.67 2.13
N MET A 87 2.13 -3.36 1.31
CA MET A 87 3.57 -3.11 1.26
C MET A 87 3.86 -1.67 0.82
N MET A 88 3.18 -1.20 -0.24
CA MET A 88 3.26 0.19 -0.68
C MET A 88 2.77 1.16 0.40
N ALA A 89 1.72 0.83 1.14
CA ALA A 89 1.20 1.68 2.21
C ALA A 89 2.24 1.89 3.34
N ILE A 90 2.94 0.82 3.73
CA ILE A 90 4.01 0.88 4.72
C ILE A 90 5.20 1.69 4.19
N LEU A 91 5.68 1.43 2.97
CA LEU A 91 6.78 2.19 2.39
C LEU A 91 6.44 3.67 2.25
N SER A 92 5.22 3.99 1.81
CA SER A 92 4.71 5.37 1.73
C SER A 92 4.61 6.06 3.08
N ALA A 93 4.40 5.31 4.16
CA ALA A 93 4.44 5.84 5.53
C ALA A 93 5.88 6.17 5.94
N LEU A 94 6.82 5.27 5.66
CA LEU A 94 8.24 5.47 5.99
C LEU A 94 8.87 6.61 5.18
N GLU A 95 8.49 6.76 3.91
CA GLU A 95 8.88 7.88 3.03
C GLU A 95 8.16 9.20 3.34
N SER A 96 7.16 9.19 4.21
CA SER A 96 6.45 10.42 4.55
C SER A 96 7.35 11.40 5.31
N ALA A 97 7.18 12.70 5.04
CA ALA A 97 7.98 13.75 5.66
C ALA A 97 8.09 13.68 7.20
N PRO A 98 7.03 13.33 7.96
CA PRO A 98 7.13 13.18 9.41
C PRO A 98 8.09 12.05 9.87
N ILE A 99 8.29 11.00 9.06
CA ILE A 99 9.15 9.86 9.41
C ILE A 99 10.56 10.05 8.87
N GLN A 100 10.72 10.47 7.61
CA GLN A 100 12.05 10.71 7.01
C GLN A 100 12.89 11.73 7.77
N ARG A 101 12.24 12.71 8.41
CA ARG A 101 12.94 13.74 9.18
C ARG A 101 13.51 13.30 10.52
N LEU A 102 13.22 12.07 10.99
CA LEU A 102 13.72 11.55 12.26
C LEU A 102 15.20 11.14 12.15
N LYS A 103 16.07 12.14 11.97
CA LYS A 103 17.51 12.00 11.70
C LYS A 103 18.31 11.28 12.80
N ASN A 104 17.85 11.31 14.04
CA ASN A 104 18.46 10.60 15.17
C ASN A 104 17.90 9.18 15.34
N THR A 105 16.67 8.92 14.87
CA THR A 105 16.07 7.58 14.89
C THR A 105 16.62 6.67 13.79
N TRP A 106 16.73 7.14 12.55
CA TRP A 106 17.17 6.33 11.41
C TRP A 106 18.56 5.67 11.58
N PRO A 107 19.57 6.33 12.16
CA PRO A 107 20.85 5.70 12.46
C PRO A 107 20.74 4.42 13.31
N LEU A 108 19.75 4.35 14.21
CA LEU A 108 19.52 3.23 15.11
C LEU A 108 18.77 2.06 14.47
N VAL A 109 18.26 2.22 13.24
CA VAL A 109 17.69 1.10 12.47
C VAL A 109 18.83 0.20 12.02
N SER A 110 18.70 -1.11 12.25
CA SER A 110 19.76 -2.08 11.93
C SER A 110 20.12 -2.06 10.44
N LYS A 111 21.39 -2.32 10.12
CA LYS A 111 21.89 -2.36 8.73
C LYS A 111 21.10 -3.35 7.84
N ILE A 112 20.72 -4.51 8.39
CA ILE A 112 19.91 -5.52 7.68
C ILE A 112 18.56 -4.91 7.26
N GLN A 113 17.89 -4.21 8.17
CA GLN A 113 16.59 -3.63 7.86
C GLN A 113 16.69 -2.42 6.93
N LYS A 114 17.79 -1.64 6.98
CA LYS A 114 18.05 -0.61 5.96
C LYS A 114 18.21 -1.23 4.56
N GLN A 115 18.94 -2.33 4.43
CA GLN A 115 19.03 -3.04 3.15
C GLN A 115 17.66 -3.57 2.69
N THR A 116 16.86 -4.12 3.62
CA THR A 116 15.48 -4.52 3.30
C THR A 116 14.67 -3.33 2.79
N TYR A 117 14.80 -2.16 3.42
CA TYR A 117 14.14 -0.95 2.96
C TYR A 117 14.54 -0.57 1.54
N ASP A 118 15.84 -0.50 1.26
CA ASP A 118 16.37 -0.11 -0.05
C ASP A 118 15.86 -1.06 -1.16
N ASN A 119 15.91 -2.37 -0.91
CA ASN A 119 15.43 -3.38 -1.86
C ASN A 119 13.91 -3.26 -2.14
N LEU A 120 13.12 -3.07 -1.08
CA LEU A 120 11.67 -2.93 -1.20
C LEU A 120 11.29 -1.60 -1.87
N TYR A 121 12.01 -0.53 -1.58
CA TYR A 121 11.82 0.78 -2.19
C TYR A 121 12.16 0.75 -3.68
N GLU A 122 13.28 0.11 -4.07
CA GLU A 122 13.66 -0.06 -5.48
C GLU A 122 12.58 -0.81 -6.28
N LEU A 123 12.03 -1.90 -5.72
CA LEU A 123 10.94 -2.65 -6.34
C LEU A 123 9.68 -1.80 -6.53
N MET A 124 9.34 -0.97 -5.53
CA MET A 124 8.11 -0.18 -5.49
C MET A 124 8.29 1.25 -5.99
N SER A 125 9.45 1.57 -6.57
CA SER A 125 9.77 2.91 -7.06
C SER A 125 8.71 3.41 -8.03
N TRP A 126 8.32 4.68 -7.90
CA TRP A 126 7.36 5.34 -8.80
C TRP A 126 7.99 5.74 -10.14
N GLU A 127 9.31 5.57 -10.28
CA GLU A 127 10.05 5.88 -11.50
C GLU A 127 9.48 5.14 -12.72
N ASP A 128 9.42 5.87 -13.83
CA ASP A 128 8.85 5.41 -15.10
C ASP A 128 7.49 4.71 -14.95
N ASN A 129 6.64 5.30 -14.09
CA ASN A 129 5.29 4.82 -13.77
C ASN A 129 5.30 3.39 -13.17
N PHE A 130 6.21 3.17 -12.22
CA PHE A 130 6.42 1.88 -11.53
C PHE A 130 6.96 0.77 -12.44
N ARG A 131 7.98 1.06 -13.26
CA ARG A 131 8.58 0.07 -14.19
C ARG A 131 8.95 -1.24 -13.48
N ASN A 132 9.72 -1.15 -12.39
CA ASN A 132 10.19 -2.33 -11.65
C ASN A 132 9.03 -3.20 -11.13
N LEU A 133 8.00 -2.57 -10.56
CA LEU A 133 6.82 -3.27 -10.09
C LEU A 133 6.04 -3.89 -11.25
N ARG A 134 5.85 -3.19 -12.38
CA ARG A 134 5.17 -3.74 -13.57
C ARG A 134 5.90 -4.97 -14.09
N ASP A 135 7.23 -4.90 -14.22
CA ASP A 135 8.07 -5.99 -14.71
C ASP A 135 7.99 -7.17 -13.74
N HIS A 136 8.09 -6.93 -12.44
CA HIS A 136 7.92 -7.97 -11.42
C HIS A 136 6.54 -8.63 -11.50
N MET A 137 5.47 -7.84 -11.57
CA MET A 137 4.09 -8.30 -11.65
C MET A 137 3.78 -9.12 -12.91
N SER A 138 4.55 -8.95 -13.99
CA SER A 138 4.43 -9.80 -15.18
C SER A 138 4.89 -11.24 -14.97
N THR A 139 5.72 -11.47 -13.95
CA THR A 139 6.29 -12.78 -13.59
C THR A 139 5.57 -13.44 -12.41
N VAL A 140 4.76 -12.69 -11.66
CA VAL A 140 4.04 -13.18 -10.49
C VAL A 140 2.98 -14.21 -10.90
N LYS A 141 3.04 -15.39 -10.28
CA LYS A 141 2.05 -16.47 -10.45
C LYS A 141 1.31 -16.72 -9.13
N GLY A 142 0.05 -17.16 -9.22
CA GLY A 142 -0.79 -17.50 -8.06
C GLY A 142 -1.37 -16.28 -7.35
N SER A 143 -1.75 -16.46 -6.07
CA SER A 143 -2.38 -15.41 -5.26
C SER A 143 -1.52 -14.16 -5.13
N CYS A 144 -2.14 -12.99 -5.32
CA CYS A 144 -1.51 -11.68 -5.25
C CYS A 144 -2.56 -10.61 -4.94
N VAL A 145 -2.21 -9.64 -4.10
CA VAL A 145 -2.97 -8.40 -3.91
C VAL A 145 -2.17 -7.26 -4.55
N PRO A 146 -2.55 -6.80 -5.75
CA PRO A 146 -1.80 -5.78 -6.47
C PRO A 146 -1.97 -4.39 -5.84
N TYR A 147 -0.97 -3.52 -6.01
CA TYR A 147 -1.10 -2.11 -5.66
C TYR A 147 -2.04 -1.40 -6.66
N LEU A 148 -3.24 -1.03 -6.19
CA LEU A 148 -4.30 -0.49 -7.05
C LEU A 148 -3.92 0.82 -7.74
N GLY A 149 -3.08 1.64 -7.10
CA GLY A 149 -2.60 2.91 -7.66
C GLY A 149 -1.85 2.75 -8.98
N LEU A 150 -1.23 1.58 -9.22
CA LEU A 150 -0.62 1.25 -10.51
C LEU A 150 -1.66 1.24 -11.64
N TYR A 151 -2.75 0.51 -11.45
CA TYR A 151 -3.82 0.41 -12.45
C TYR A 151 -4.53 1.74 -12.63
N MET A 152 -4.84 2.43 -11.53
CA MET A 152 -5.49 3.75 -11.57
C MET A 152 -4.66 4.76 -12.37
N ASN A 153 -3.35 4.85 -12.13
CA ASN A 153 -2.46 5.75 -12.87
C ASN A 153 -2.41 5.39 -14.35
N ASN A 154 -2.40 4.10 -14.69
CA ASN A 154 -2.41 3.64 -16.08
C ASN A 154 -3.74 4.02 -16.77
N ILE A 155 -4.87 3.83 -16.09
CA ILE A 155 -6.20 4.23 -16.57
C ILE A 155 -6.26 5.73 -16.81
N ILE A 156 -5.84 6.54 -15.83
CA ILE A 156 -5.83 8.01 -15.94
C ILE A 156 -4.96 8.44 -17.13
N GLY A 157 -3.76 7.87 -17.28
CA GLY A 157 -2.87 8.15 -18.42
C GLY A 157 -3.50 7.80 -19.77
N ILE A 158 -4.16 6.63 -19.87
CA ILE A 158 -4.88 6.24 -21.09
C ILE A 158 -5.92 7.28 -21.49
N TYR A 159 -6.72 7.76 -20.53
CA TYR A 159 -7.75 8.77 -20.78
C TYR A 159 -7.19 10.17 -21.08
N ALA A 160 -6.04 10.52 -20.50
CA ALA A 160 -5.36 11.78 -20.78
C ALA A 160 -4.80 11.81 -22.21
N ASP A 161 -4.17 10.71 -22.64
CA ASP A 161 -3.59 10.59 -23.98
C ASP A 161 -4.67 10.40 -25.07
N HIS A 162 -5.79 9.75 -24.74
CA HIS A 162 -6.84 9.36 -25.69
C HIS A 162 -8.22 9.67 -25.11
N PRO A 163 -8.68 10.94 -25.19
CA PRO A 163 -10.00 11.31 -24.70
C PRO A 163 -11.12 10.53 -25.43
N PRO A 164 -12.27 10.31 -24.78
CA PRO A 164 -13.34 9.48 -25.32
C PRO A 164 -13.96 10.15 -26.56
N ASN A 165 -13.56 9.69 -27.75
CA ASN A 165 -14.20 9.95 -29.03
C ASN A 165 -14.33 8.62 -29.81
N GLU A 166 -15.22 8.56 -30.79
CA GLU A 166 -15.53 7.30 -31.50
C GLU A 166 -14.30 6.70 -32.22
N ILE A 167 -13.37 7.55 -32.68
CA ILE A 167 -12.20 7.16 -33.46
C ILE A 167 -11.12 6.46 -32.60
N ASN A 168 -10.94 6.89 -31.34
CA ASN A 168 -9.90 6.35 -30.45
C ASN A 168 -10.37 5.18 -29.58
N ASN A 169 -11.62 4.73 -29.72
CA ASN A 169 -12.22 3.69 -28.89
C ASN A 169 -11.47 2.35 -28.99
N GLY A 170 -11.07 1.90 -30.19
CA GLY A 170 -10.39 0.61 -30.35
C GLY A 170 -9.04 0.53 -29.62
N TRP A 171 -8.21 1.57 -29.78
CA TRP A 171 -6.90 1.68 -29.11
C TRP A 171 -7.01 1.71 -27.59
N ARG A 172 -7.97 2.50 -27.09
CA ARG A 172 -8.26 2.59 -25.65
C ARG A 172 -8.68 1.24 -25.09
N MET A 173 -9.60 0.54 -25.77
CA MET A 173 -10.08 -0.78 -25.34
C MET A 173 -8.94 -1.81 -25.30
N ALA A 174 -8.03 -1.80 -26.26
CA ALA A 174 -6.88 -2.71 -26.27
C ALA A 174 -5.91 -2.47 -25.09
N LYS A 175 -5.66 -1.21 -24.70
CA LYS A 175 -4.85 -0.91 -23.51
C LYS A 175 -5.58 -1.30 -22.22
N MET A 176 -6.89 -1.05 -22.14
CA MET A 176 -7.72 -1.41 -20.99
C MET A 176 -7.84 -2.92 -20.81
N GLU A 177 -7.89 -3.69 -21.89
CA GLU A 177 -7.98 -5.15 -21.86
C GLU A 177 -6.85 -5.78 -21.06
N LYS A 178 -5.62 -5.27 -21.21
CA LYS A 178 -4.45 -5.74 -20.43
C LYS A 178 -4.63 -5.52 -18.93
N ILE A 179 -5.15 -4.35 -18.54
CA ILE A 179 -5.42 -4.01 -17.14
C ILE A 179 -6.51 -4.92 -16.58
N ILE A 180 -7.62 -5.04 -17.30
CA ILE A 180 -8.77 -5.86 -16.91
C ILE A 180 -8.36 -7.33 -16.71
N LYS A 181 -7.60 -7.90 -17.66
CA LYS A 181 -7.10 -9.27 -17.54
C LYS A 181 -6.24 -9.45 -16.30
N SER A 182 -5.34 -8.51 -16.01
CA SER A 182 -4.52 -8.57 -14.80
C SER A 182 -5.37 -8.52 -13.53
N VAL A 183 -6.37 -7.64 -13.47
CA VAL A 183 -7.27 -7.52 -12.31
C VAL A 183 -8.03 -8.83 -12.10
N LEU A 184 -8.66 -9.36 -13.15
CA LEU A 184 -9.44 -10.60 -13.07
C LEU A 184 -8.60 -11.80 -12.61
N VAL A 185 -7.37 -11.92 -13.10
CA VAL A 185 -6.43 -12.99 -12.65
C VAL A 185 -6.20 -12.90 -11.15
N TYR A 186 -5.92 -11.71 -10.63
CA TYR A 186 -5.61 -11.53 -9.21
C TYR A 186 -6.84 -11.49 -8.31
N GLN A 187 -8.04 -11.25 -8.83
CA GLN A 187 -9.28 -11.41 -8.06
C GLN A 187 -9.58 -12.88 -7.75
N GLY A 188 -9.01 -13.82 -8.50
CA GLY A 188 -9.03 -15.25 -8.17
C GLY A 188 -8.06 -15.68 -7.07
N SER A 189 -7.39 -14.74 -6.40
CA SER A 189 -6.41 -15.04 -5.34
C SER A 189 -7.05 -15.75 -4.15
N ASN A 190 -6.40 -16.80 -3.66
CA ASN A 190 -6.85 -17.57 -2.51
C ASN A 190 -5.85 -17.46 -1.35
N TYR A 191 -6.33 -16.93 -0.22
CA TYR A 191 -5.60 -16.79 1.04
C TYR A 191 -6.30 -17.53 2.21
N SER A 192 -7.24 -18.44 1.93
CA SER A 192 -8.05 -19.17 2.94
C SER A 192 -7.26 -20.02 3.93
N HIS A 193 -6.00 -20.36 3.61
CA HIS A 193 -5.11 -21.10 4.51
C HIS A 193 -4.57 -20.26 5.66
N ILE A 194 -4.71 -18.92 5.59
CA ILE A 194 -4.24 -18.00 6.63
C ILE A 194 -5.26 -17.96 7.76
N ARG A 195 -4.78 -18.13 9.00
CA ARG A 195 -5.61 -18.02 10.19
C ARG A 195 -6.01 -16.57 10.43
N ILE A 196 -7.31 -16.35 10.69
CA ILE A 196 -7.85 -15.06 11.11
C ILE A 196 -7.61 -14.85 12.63
N TRP A 197 -7.14 -13.66 12.97
CA TRP A 197 -6.97 -13.17 14.34
C TRP A 197 -7.88 -11.95 14.57
N PRO A 198 -9.11 -12.12 15.09
CA PRO A 198 -10.12 -11.06 15.15
C PRO A 198 -9.67 -9.80 15.91
N SER A 199 -8.89 -9.97 16.99
CA SER A 199 -8.36 -8.84 17.77
C SER A 199 -7.37 -7.98 16.97
N ILE A 200 -6.61 -8.60 16.07
CA ILE A 200 -5.65 -7.92 15.21
C ILE A 200 -6.37 -7.28 14.01
N GLN A 201 -7.32 -7.98 13.39
CA GLN A 201 -8.15 -7.40 12.34
C GLN A 201 -8.91 -6.16 12.82
N ASN A 202 -9.60 -6.26 13.96
CA ASN A 202 -10.29 -5.11 14.55
C ASN A 202 -9.35 -3.91 14.77
N LEU A 203 -8.11 -4.14 15.21
CA LEU A 203 -7.11 -3.08 15.36
C LEU A 203 -6.72 -2.45 14.01
N LEU A 204 -6.65 -3.25 12.95
CA LEU A 204 -6.26 -2.84 11.59
C LEU A 204 -7.42 -2.29 10.75
N GLU A 205 -8.66 -2.44 11.21
CA GLU A 205 -9.88 -2.04 10.47
C GLU A 205 -10.59 -0.83 11.10
N THR A 206 -10.26 -0.45 12.33
CA THR A 206 -11.15 0.37 13.18
C THR A 206 -11.37 1.82 12.74
N TYR A 207 -10.65 2.34 11.73
CA TYR A 207 -10.77 3.77 11.39
C TYR A 207 -10.69 4.08 9.89
N GLN A 208 -11.84 4.40 9.28
CA GLN A 208 -11.86 5.11 8.01
C GLN A 208 -11.84 6.62 8.26
N PHE A 209 -10.85 7.31 7.70
CA PHE A 209 -10.74 8.77 7.80
C PHE A 209 -11.35 9.42 6.57
N SER A 210 -12.15 10.46 6.76
CA SER A 210 -12.51 11.38 5.68
C SER A 210 -11.25 12.08 5.13
N LYS A 211 -11.32 12.60 3.89
CA LYS A 211 -10.22 13.37 3.28
C LYS A 211 -9.78 14.55 4.16
N LYS A 212 -10.73 15.20 4.85
CA LYS A 212 -10.45 16.31 5.78
C LYS A 212 -9.68 15.84 7.02
N GLU A 213 -10.07 14.71 7.59
CA GLU A 213 -9.40 14.12 8.75
C GLU A 213 -7.98 13.66 8.40
N LEU A 214 -7.79 13.02 7.24
CA LEU A 214 -6.45 12.64 6.76
C LEU A 214 -5.52 13.86 6.68
N SER A 215 -5.97 14.95 6.04
CA SER A 215 -5.17 16.17 5.92
C SER A 215 -4.86 16.80 7.29
N ALA A 216 -5.82 16.80 8.22
CA ALA A 216 -5.59 17.29 9.58
C ALA A 216 -4.57 16.43 10.32
N MET A 217 -4.65 15.10 10.19
CA MET A 217 -3.71 14.17 10.80
C MET A 217 -2.31 14.28 10.22
N GLU A 218 -2.15 14.47 8.91
CA GLU A 218 -0.85 14.69 8.28
C GLU A 218 -0.16 15.94 8.84
N LYS A 219 -0.92 17.05 8.97
CA LYS A 219 -0.42 18.29 9.59
C LYS A 219 -0.05 18.07 11.07
N PHE A 220 -0.87 17.33 11.81
CA PHE A 220 -0.59 16.99 13.20
C PHE A 220 0.68 16.15 13.33
N ASN A 221 0.82 15.08 12.55
CA ASN A 221 1.99 14.20 12.54
C ASN A 221 3.26 14.97 12.16
N LEU A 222 3.18 15.90 11.20
CA LEU A 222 4.32 16.75 10.85
C LEU A 222 4.72 17.68 12.02
N ARG A 223 3.76 18.20 12.79
CA ARG A 223 4.07 18.99 14.00
C ARG A 223 4.68 18.11 15.09
N LEU A 224 4.09 16.95 15.36
CA LEU A 224 4.57 16.02 16.38
C LEU A 224 5.99 15.52 16.07
N SER A 225 6.28 15.17 14.82
CA SER A 225 7.63 14.76 14.43
C SER A 225 8.69 15.84 14.68
N LYS A 226 8.33 17.13 14.59
CA LYS A 226 9.22 18.27 14.92
C LYS A 226 9.50 18.44 16.40
N THR A 227 8.61 17.97 17.27
CA THR A 227 8.86 17.99 18.72
C THR A 227 9.73 16.82 19.16
N LEU A 228 9.85 15.78 18.32
CA LEU A 228 10.69 14.61 18.60
C LEU A 228 12.13 14.82 18.16
N GLU A 229 12.34 15.36 16.95
CA GLU A 229 13.66 15.56 16.30
C GLU A 229 13.65 16.70 15.28
#